data_AF-A0A229WKM2-F1
#
_entry.id   AF-A0A229WKM2-F1
#
_cell.length_a   1.000
_cell.length_b   1.000
_cell.length_c   1.000
_cell.angle_alpha   90.00
_cell.angle_beta   90.00
_cell.angle_gamma   90.00
#
_symmetry.space_group_name_H-M   'P 1'
#
loop_
_entity.id
_entity.type
_entity.pdbx_description
1 polymer ?
#
loop_
_entity_poly.entity_id
_entity_poly.type
_entity_poly.pdbx_seq_one_letter_code
_entity_poly.pdbx_strand_id
1 'polypeptide(L)'
;MAVIQHHAKAQPRQTFLLPTNYDIHPSEHSSLLLQFLQLAPHLIQPGSFSAPTLRHPDLSLANILLAPGSTKIISIIDWQDAVIFPRFMQAGYPAFCEHDSSRPQSLRIPSLPDHFNEMGIDEQRQYRAIFRLEEANLYYTAATGVHNNQHMDVLKLPHLGMLQYLLRQTGYPWDADVINLRAALVGITTPSVWSKISSAVCPVVFSDEEREAAIAESQEWNESEQLLSRVREHLNIDLEGGTEPDNFETAVEGNRQFRMEMVRQAEEDQQEICWRNWPYKDKDDNSMPPQI
;
A
#
# COMPACT_ATOMS: atom_id res chain seq x y z
N MET A 1 -9.24 13.74 -16.11
CA MET A 1 -10.67 13.38 -16.25
C MET A 1 -11.17 13.32 -17.70
N ALA A 2 -10.79 14.23 -18.61
CA ALA A 2 -11.34 14.26 -19.99
C ALA A 2 -11.24 12.91 -20.73
N VAL A 3 -10.15 12.15 -20.55
CA VAL A 3 -9.99 10.81 -21.14
C VAL A 3 -11.05 9.83 -20.62
N ILE A 4 -11.30 9.82 -19.29
CA ILE A 4 -12.28 8.93 -18.68
C ILE A 4 -13.70 9.28 -19.19
N GLN A 5 -14.02 10.57 -19.25
CA GLN A 5 -15.35 11.02 -19.67
C GLN A 5 -15.67 10.74 -21.15
N HIS A 6 -14.65 10.70 -22.02
CA HIS A 6 -14.87 10.57 -23.47
C HIS A 6 -14.48 9.22 -24.06
N HIS A 7 -13.60 8.45 -23.40
CA HIS A 7 -13.01 7.25 -23.98
C HIS A 7 -13.11 6.00 -23.11
N ALA A 8 -13.32 6.14 -21.79
CA ALA A 8 -13.48 4.97 -20.93
C ALA A 8 -14.82 4.27 -21.23
N LYS A 9 -14.79 2.95 -21.26
CA LYS A 9 -15.98 2.10 -21.40
C LYS A 9 -16.24 1.41 -20.08
N ALA A 10 -17.51 1.18 -19.80
CA ALA A 10 -17.90 0.32 -18.70
C ALA A 10 -17.38 -1.09 -19.00
N GLN A 11 -16.77 -1.71 -17.99
CA GLN A 11 -16.20 -3.04 -18.08
C GLN A 11 -16.14 -3.68 -16.70
N PRO A 12 -16.17 -5.02 -16.60
CA PRO A 12 -16.05 -5.69 -15.31
C PRO A 12 -14.65 -5.52 -14.73
N ARG A 13 -14.53 -5.64 -13.41
CA ARG A 13 -13.25 -5.79 -12.74
C ARG A 13 -12.69 -7.17 -13.07
N GLN A 14 -11.59 -7.20 -13.82
CA GLN A 14 -10.91 -8.43 -14.25
C GLN A 14 -9.62 -8.70 -13.44
N THR A 15 -9.61 -8.32 -12.17
CA THR A 15 -8.51 -8.57 -11.24
C THR A 15 -8.94 -9.62 -10.23
N PHE A 16 -7.98 -10.35 -9.63
CA PHE A 16 -8.28 -11.30 -8.57
C PHE A 16 -9.06 -10.68 -7.40
N LEU A 17 -8.75 -9.44 -7.08
CA LEU A 17 -9.39 -8.72 -5.99
C LEU A 17 -10.80 -8.33 -6.41
N LEU A 18 -11.78 -9.00 -5.81
CA LEU A 18 -13.21 -8.71 -5.95
C LEU A 18 -13.65 -8.57 -7.43
N PRO A 19 -13.43 -9.60 -8.28
CA PRO A 19 -13.81 -9.51 -9.68
C PRO A 19 -15.33 -9.38 -9.80
N THR A 20 -15.79 -8.73 -10.87
CA THR A 20 -17.23 -8.48 -11.08
C THR A 20 -17.74 -9.13 -12.36
N ASN A 21 -18.97 -9.64 -12.32
CA ASN A 21 -19.70 -10.11 -13.52
C ASN A 21 -20.54 -8.99 -14.17
N TYR A 22 -20.51 -7.79 -13.59
CA TYR A 22 -21.19 -6.60 -14.08
C TYR A 22 -20.17 -5.50 -14.38
N ASP A 23 -20.55 -4.59 -15.28
CA ASP A 23 -19.69 -3.49 -15.70
C ASP A 23 -19.59 -2.40 -14.60
N ILE A 24 -18.36 -1.99 -14.29
CA ILE A 24 -18.10 -0.80 -13.48
C ILE A 24 -18.17 0.42 -14.41
N HIS A 25 -19.06 1.36 -14.09
CA HIS A 25 -19.22 2.55 -14.90
C HIS A 25 -18.11 3.58 -14.62
N PRO A 26 -17.41 4.12 -15.64
CA PRO A 26 -16.36 5.13 -15.45
C PRO A 26 -16.85 6.43 -14.77
N SER A 27 -18.16 6.67 -14.78
CA SER A 27 -18.81 7.77 -14.07
C SER A 27 -18.67 7.67 -12.56
N GLU A 28 -18.62 6.46 -12.00
CA GLU A 28 -18.40 6.26 -10.56
C GLU A 28 -17.03 6.83 -10.14
N HIS A 29 -15.97 6.37 -10.80
CA HIS A 29 -14.62 6.86 -10.57
C HIS A 29 -14.50 8.37 -10.84
N SER A 30 -15.10 8.86 -11.93
CA SER A 30 -15.08 10.30 -12.25
C SER A 30 -15.77 11.16 -11.19
N SER A 31 -16.86 10.65 -10.58
CA SER A 31 -17.57 11.35 -9.50
C SER A 31 -16.72 11.46 -8.24
N LEU A 32 -16.01 10.38 -7.88
CA LEU A 32 -15.04 10.39 -6.77
C LEU A 32 -13.87 11.35 -7.03
N LEU A 33 -13.34 11.39 -8.26
CA LEU A 33 -12.30 12.35 -8.64
C LEU A 33 -12.79 13.80 -8.55
N LEU A 34 -14.05 14.08 -8.91
CA LEU A 34 -14.67 15.40 -8.75
C LEU A 34 -14.81 15.79 -7.28
N GLN A 35 -15.16 14.85 -6.41
CA GLN A 35 -15.16 15.07 -4.97
C GLN A 35 -13.74 15.34 -4.45
N PHE A 36 -12.75 14.57 -4.88
CA PHE A 36 -11.34 14.82 -4.56
C PHE A 36 -10.92 16.25 -4.97
N LEU A 37 -11.28 16.72 -6.16
CA LEU A 37 -10.95 18.07 -6.62
C LEU A 37 -11.55 19.18 -5.74
N GLN A 38 -12.69 18.94 -5.09
CA GLN A 38 -13.26 19.87 -4.10
C GLN A 38 -12.47 19.86 -2.79
N LEU A 39 -11.91 18.72 -2.41
CA LEU A 39 -11.08 18.59 -1.20
C LEU A 39 -9.66 19.12 -1.40
N ALA A 40 -9.09 18.94 -2.60
CA ALA A 40 -7.67 19.18 -2.88
C ALA A 40 -7.14 20.56 -2.40
N PRO A 41 -7.86 21.68 -2.55
CA PRO A 41 -7.41 22.98 -2.04
C PRO A 41 -7.22 23.05 -0.53
N HIS A 42 -7.89 22.17 0.23
CA HIS A 42 -7.77 22.07 1.68
C HIS A 42 -6.70 21.06 2.13
N LEU A 43 -6.45 20.04 1.31
CA LEU A 43 -5.46 18.98 1.61
C LEU A 43 -4.04 19.41 1.24
N ILE A 44 -3.89 20.16 0.15
CA ILE A 44 -2.59 20.53 -0.42
C ILE A 44 -2.21 21.93 0.09
N GLN A 45 -1.35 21.97 1.11
CA GLN A 45 -0.90 23.22 1.71
C GLN A 45 0.26 23.83 0.91
N PRO A 46 0.11 25.05 0.36
CA PRO A 46 1.19 25.70 -0.39
C PRO A 46 2.39 26.02 0.50
N GLY A 47 3.56 26.17 -0.11
CA GLY A 47 4.80 26.54 0.57
C GLY A 47 5.77 25.38 0.70
N SER A 48 6.45 25.28 1.85
CA SER A 48 7.55 24.32 2.04
C SER A 48 7.09 22.86 1.92
N PHE A 49 5.86 22.52 2.31
CA PHE A 49 5.33 21.16 2.20
C PHE A 49 5.08 20.71 0.76
N SER A 50 4.81 21.64 -0.16
CA SER A 50 4.65 21.34 -1.59
C SER A 50 5.94 21.52 -2.41
N ALA A 51 7.09 21.74 -1.78
CA ALA A 51 8.34 21.91 -2.48
C ALA A 51 8.67 20.66 -3.34
N PRO A 52 9.06 20.82 -4.62
CA PRO A 52 9.49 19.70 -5.46
C PRO A 52 10.66 18.98 -4.78
N THR A 53 10.47 17.71 -4.47
CA THR A 53 11.41 16.91 -3.70
C THR A 53 11.70 15.63 -4.46
N LEU A 54 12.99 15.39 -4.74
CA LEU A 54 13.48 14.10 -5.19
C LEU A 54 13.80 13.27 -3.94
N ARG A 55 13.27 12.06 -3.87
CA ARG A 55 13.59 11.09 -2.84
C ARG A 55 13.78 9.73 -3.50
N HIS A 56 14.66 8.93 -2.90
CA HIS A 56 14.86 7.55 -3.31
C HIS A 56 13.56 6.74 -3.16
N PRO A 57 13.11 6.00 -4.20
CA PRO A 57 11.83 5.28 -4.18
C PRO A 57 11.85 4.08 -3.23
N ASP A 58 12.93 3.32 -3.17
CA ASP A 58 13.11 2.20 -2.23
C ASP A 58 14.46 2.28 -1.49
N LEU A 59 14.55 3.10 -0.44
CA LEU A 59 15.77 3.17 0.34
C LEU A 59 15.85 2.01 1.35
N SER A 60 16.11 0.81 0.83
CA SER A 60 16.37 -0.41 1.58
C SER A 60 17.88 -0.62 1.81
N LEU A 61 18.25 -1.54 2.71
CA LEU A 61 19.68 -1.84 2.96
C LEU A 61 20.39 -2.42 1.73
N ALA A 62 19.66 -3.12 0.85
CA ALA A 62 20.21 -3.65 -0.41
C ALA A 62 20.68 -2.54 -1.35
N ASN A 63 20.07 -1.35 -1.26
CA ASN A 63 20.36 -0.20 -2.10
C ASN A 63 21.43 0.74 -1.52
N ILE A 64 22.06 0.38 -0.40
CA ILE A 64 23.12 1.16 0.25
C ILE A 64 24.46 0.40 0.18
N LEU A 65 25.41 0.93 -0.59
CA LEU A 65 26.74 0.34 -0.71
C LEU A 65 27.70 0.94 0.34
N LEU A 66 28.39 0.07 1.07
CA LEU A 66 29.41 0.42 2.05
C LEU A 66 30.82 0.17 1.50
N ALA A 67 31.79 0.97 1.95
CA ALA A 67 33.19 0.68 1.72
C ALA A 67 33.58 -0.66 2.37
N PRO A 68 34.37 -1.51 1.69
CA PRO A 68 34.80 -2.79 2.25
C PRO A 68 35.42 -2.64 3.65
N GLY A 69 34.88 -3.38 4.64
CA GLY A 69 35.36 -3.35 6.03
C GLY A 69 35.07 -2.06 6.81
N SER A 70 34.18 -1.19 6.32
CA SER A 70 33.85 0.10 6.95
C SER A 70 32.34 0.35 6.98
N THR A 71 31.90 1.28 7.84
CA THR A 71 30.52 1.79 7.90
C THR A 71 30.29 2.98 6.98
N LYS A 72 31.29 3.39 6.20
CA LYS A 72 31.18 4.52 5.28
C LYS A 72 30.34 4.15 4.06
N ILE A 73 29.23 4.89 3.85
CA ILE A 73 28.42 4.80 2.62
C ILE A 73 29.23 5.36 1.44
N ILE A 74 29.34 4.57 0.37
CA ILE A 74 30.05 4.94 -0.87
C ILE A 74 29.10 5.22 -2.03
N SER A 75 27.91 4.62 -2.04
CA SER A 75 26.91 4.83 -3.08
C SER A 75 25.51 4.45 -2.59
N ILE A 76 24.50 5.08 -3.20
CA ILE A 76 23.10 4.67 -3.14
C ILE A 76 22.69 4.38 -4.58
N ILE A 77 22.21 3.18 -4.86
CA ILE A 77 21.85 2.68 -6.20
C ILE A 77 20.34 2.59 -6.35
N ASP A 78 19.82 2.11 -7.50
CA ASP A 78 18.39 1.80 -7.69
C ASP A 78 17.46 3.04 -7.78
N TRP A 79 17.93 4.06 -8.50
CA TRP A 79 17.19 5.33 -8.71
C TRP A 79 16.23 5.31 -9.92
N GLN A 80 16.05 4.18 -10.62
CA GLN A 80 15.29 4.19 -11.89
C GLN A 80 13.84 4.64 -11.77
N ASP A 81 13.21 4.43 -10.60
CA ASP A 81 11.81 4.80 -10.34
C ASP A 81 11.69 6.11 -9.55
N ALA A 82 12.77 6.87 -9.42
CA ALA A 82 12.76 8.12 -8.66
C ALA A 82 11.96 9.20 -9.39
N VAL A 83 10.97 9.77 -8.69
CA VAL A 83 10.10 10.84 -9.21
C VAL A 83 10.20 12.08 -8.33
N ILE A 84 10.15 13.26 -8.95
CA ILE A 84 10.02 14.53 -8.23
C ILE A 84 8.54 14.75 -7.91
N PHE A 85 8.19 14.68 -6.63
CA PHE A 85 6.85 15.01 -6.14
C PHE A 85 6.90 16.07 -5.03
N PRO A 86 5.76 16.72 -4.70
CA PRO A 86 5.64 17.51 -3.49
C PRO A 86 6.21 16.80 -2.26
N ARG A 87 6.95 17.53 -1.41
CA ARG A 87 7.61 16.97 -0.22
C ARG A 87 6.68 16.13 0.64
N PHE A 88 5.46 16.60 0.88
CA PHE A 88 4.49 15.87 1.69
C PHE A 88 4.05 14.52 1.08
N MET A 89 4.17 14.33 -0.24
CA MET A 89 3.95 13.04 -0.89
C MET A 89 5.15 12.10 -0.76
N GLN A 90 6.35 12.66 -0.65
CA GLN A 90 7.62 11.92 -0.57
C GLN A 90 8.06 11.64 0.87
N ALA A 91 7.53 12.37 1.86
CA ALA A 91 7.98 12.22 3.24
C ALA A 91 7.58 10.88 3.82
N GLY A 92 8.52 10.25 4.53
CA GLY A 92 8.31 8.96 5.18
C GLY A 92 9.60 8.47 5.81
N TYR A 93 9.55 7.23 6.28
CA TYR A 93 10.68 6.48 6.79
C TYR A 93 11.19 5.52 5.71
N PRO A 94 12.51 5.37 5.51
CA PRO A 94 13.10 4.27 4.73
C PRO A 94 12.66 2.90 5.27
N ALA A 95 12.57 1.90 4.40
CA ALA A 95 12.09 0.56 4.75
C ALA A 95 12.88 -0.09 5.90
N PHE A 96 14.19 0.15 5.99
CA PHE A 96 15.04 -0.39 7.05
C PHE A 96 14.83 0.25 8.44
N CYS A 97 13.99 1.28 8.54
CA CYS A 97 13.70 2.00 9.76
C CYS A 97 12.24 2.47 9.81
N GLU A 98 11.36 1.72 9.15
CA GLU A 98 9.94 2.05 9.09
C GLU A 98 9.33 2.05 10.49
N HIS A 99 8.48 3.05 10.75
CA HIS A 99 7.78 3.21 12.01
C HIS A 99 6.40 2.57 11.93
N ASP A 100 6.02 1.82 12.98
CA ASP A 100 4.65 1.35 13.14
C ASP A 100 3.70 2.54 13.34
N SER A 101 3.00 2.91 12.26
CA SER A 101 2.08 4.05 12.25
C SER A 101 0.90 3.93 13.23
N SER A 102 0.63 2.74 13.77
CA SER A 102 -0.37 2.53 14.83
C SER A 102 0.10 3.05 16.20
N ARG A 103 1.41 3.28 16.36
CA ARG A 103 2.03 3.73 17.60
C ARG A 103 2.50 5.18 17.48
N PRO A 104 2.51 5.95 18.59
CA PRO A 104 3.18 7.24 18.60
C PRO A 104 4.68 7.08 18.32
N GLN A 105 5.22 7.97 17.49
CA GLN A 105 6.67 8.08 17.30
C GLN A 105 7.35 8.35 18.64
N SER A 106 8.41 7.61 18.94
CA SER A 106 9.12 7.67 20.21
C SER A 106 10.62 7.81 19.99
N LEU A 107 11.29 8.55 20.88
CA LEU A 107 12.76 8.59 20.97
C LEU A 107 13.28 7.77 22.16
N ARG A 108 12.49 6.82 22.65
CA ARG A 108 12.94 5.87 23.66
C ARG A 108 13.98 4.94 23.06
N ILE A 109 15.06 4.73 23.80
CA ILE A 109 16.09 3.76 23.44
C ILE A 109 15.46 2.37 23.51
N PRO A 110 15.43 1.59 22.41
CA PRO A 110 14.90 0.25 22.43
C PRO A 110 15.77 -0.67 23.30
N SER A 111 15.17 -1.72 23.84
CA SER A 111 15.86 -2.72 24.65
C SER A 111 15.32 -4.11 24.32
N LEU A 112 16.21 -5.11 24.32
CA LEU A 112 15.78 -6.50 24.25
C LEU A 112 15.04 -6.89 25.55
N PRO A 113 14.09 -7.83 25.50
CA PRO A 113 13.41 -8.32 26.68
C PRO A 113 14.37 -9.06 27.62
N ASP A 114 14.11 -9.02 28.93
CA ASP A 114 15.01 -9.62 29.94
C ASP A 114 15.25 -11.13 29.72
N HIS A 115 14.23 -11.84 29.23
CA HIS A 115 14.27 -13.27 28.94
C HIS A 115 14.77 -13.60 27.52
N PHE A 116 15.35 -12.62 26.80
CA PHE A 116 15.81 -12.81 25.42
C PHE A 116 16.77 -14.00 25.27
N ASN A 117 17.69 -14.19 26.20
CA ASN A 117 18.68 -15.29 26.14
C ASN A 117 18.06 -16.68 26.44
N GLU A 118 16.85 -16.71 27.00
CA GLU A 118 16.13 -17.93 27.37
C GLU A 118 15.18 -18.39 26.25
N MET A 119 14.91 -17.53 25.26
CA MET A 119 14.06 -17.79 24.10
C MET A 119 14.69 -18.78 23.11
N GLY A 120 13.85 -19.42 22.29
CA GLY A 120 14.30 -20.23 21.16
C GLY A 120 15.02 -19.41 20.08
N ILE A 121 15.81 -20.05 19.22
CA ILE A 121 16.64 -19.38 18.20
C ILE A 121 15.79 -18.53 17.24
N ASP A 122 14.64 -19.04 16.81
CA ASP A 122 13.76 -18.34 15.87
C ASP A 122 13.11 -17.12 16.52
N GLU A 123 12.67 -17.26 17.78
CA GLU A 123 12.13 -16.16 18.57
C GLU A 123 13.19 -15.08 18.82
N GLN A 124 14.42 -15.47 19.19
CA GLN A 124 15.55 -14.56 19.31
C GLN A 124 15.84 -13.81 18.00
N ARG A 125 15.74 -14.49 16.86
CA ARG A 125 15.94 -13.88 15.54
C ARG A 125 14.88 -12.81 15.28
N GLN A 126 13.62 -13.08 15.57
CA GLN A 126 12.51 -12.13 15.40
C GLN A 126 12.71 -10.89 16.30
N TYR A 127 12.98 -11.09 17.59
CA TYR A 127 13.23 -9.96 18.50
C TYR A 127 14.45 -9.13 18.10
N ARG A 128 15.53 -9.75 17.60
CA ARG A 128 16.68 -9.00 17.07
C ARG A 128 16.33 -8.16 15.84
N ALA A 129 15.48 -8.69 14.95
CA ALA A 129 15.05 -7.95 13.77
C ALA A 129 14.24 -6.71 14.18
N ILE A 130 13.26 -6.88 15.08
CA ILE A 130 12.45 -5.79 15.63
C ILE A 130 13.34 -4.76 16.33
N PHE A 131 14.23 -5.21 17.21
CA PHE A 131 15.15 -4.32 17.93
C PHE A 131 15.99 -3.46 16.98
N ARG A 132 16.53 -4.05 15.91
CA ARG A 132 17.33 -3.32 14.90
C ARG A 132 16.48 -2.31 14.12
N LEU A 133 15.25 -2.66 13.80
CA LEU A 133 14.32 -1.75 13.12
C LEU A 133 14.01 -0.53 14.00
N GLU A 134 13.69 -0.75 15.27
CA GLU A 134 13.42 0.31 16.26
C GLU A 134 14.67 1.17 16.51
N GLU A 135 15.85 0.56 16.60
CA GLU A 135 17.12 1.28 16.78
C GLU A 135 17.43 2.17 15.57
N ALA A 136 17.28 1.63 14.35
CA ALA A 136 17.46 2.41 13.12
C ALA A 136 16.44 3.55 13.02
N ASN A 137 15.18 3.29 13.39
CA ASN A 137 14.13 4.30 13.42
C ASN A 137 14.44 5.42 14.42
N LEU A 138 14.91 5.09 15.62
CA LEU A 138 15.34 6.07 16.63
C LEU A 138 16.42 7.00 16.05
N TYR A 139 17.50 6.44 15.51
CA TYR A 139 18.60 7.22 14.96
C TYR A 139 18.18 8.06 13.75
N TYR A 140 17.40 7.49 12.84
CA TYR A 140 16.88 8.21 11.67
C TYR A 140 16.00 9.38 12.09
N THR A 141 15.10 9.17 13.05
CA THR A 141 14.18 10.19 13.57
C THR A 141 14.95 11.32 14.27
N ALA A 142 15.91 10.97 15.13
CA ALA A 142 16.76 11.94 15.82
C ALA A 142 17.61 12.76 14.83
N ALA A 143 18.29 12.09 13.90
CA ALA A 143 19.11 12.76 12.89
C ALA A 143 18.26 13.65 11.97
N THR A 144 17.08 13.20 11.57
CA THR A 144 16.12 13.99 10.79
C THR A 144 15.71 15.25 11.55
N GLY A 145 15.42 15.13 12.86
CA GLY A 145 15.07 16.26 13.70
C GLY A 145 16.20 17.28 13.91
N VAL A 146 17.46 16.87 13.77
CA VAL A 146 18.62 17.77 13.89
C VAL A 146 19.00 18.39 12.55
N HIS A 147 18.94 17.60 11.47
CA HIS A 147 19.54 17.98 10.18
C HIS A 147 18.52 18.31 9.10
N ASN A 148 17.24 17.96 9.27
CA ASN A 148 16.20 18.14 8.26
C ASN A 148 14.84 18.52 8.88
N ASN A 149 14.79 19.70 9.50
CA ASN A 149 13.56 20.23 10.11
C ASN A 149 12.37 20.23 9.15
N GLN A 150 12.60 20.52 7.86
CA GLN A 150 11.54 20.56 6.87
C GLN A 150 10.88 19.19 6.64
N HIS A 151 11.65 18.11 6.62
CA HIS A 151 11.12 16.75 6.56
C HIS A 151 10.43 16.37 7.87
N MET A 152 11.02 16.76 9.01
CA MET A 152 10.45 16.50 10.32
C MET A 152 9.09 17.18 10.53
N ASP A 153 8.91 18.40 10.03
CA ASP A 153 7.64 19.11 10.09
C ASP A 153 6.54 18.42 9.27
N VAL A 154 6.91 17.85 8.12
CA VAL A 154 5.98 17.06 7.30
C VAL A 154 5.60 15.76 8.00
N LEU A 155 6.55 15.03 8.61
CA LEU A 155 6.26 13.79 9.34
C LEU A 155 5.30 14.01 10.53
N LYS A 156 5.21 15.23 11.05
CA LYS A 156 4.28 15.60 12.12
C LYS A 156 2.89 15.97 11.62
N LEU A 157 2.67 16.02 10.29
CA LEU A 157 1.35 16.34 9.75
C LEU A 157 0.31 15.30 10.19
N PRO A 158 -0.84 15.73 10.75
CA PRO A 158 -1.91 14.83 11.09
C PRO A 158 -2.34 14.02 9.87
N HIS A 159 -2.53 12.72 10.05
CA HIS A 159 -3.03 11.83 9.00
C HIS A 159 -2.21 11.86 7.69
N LEU A 160 -0.90 12.15 7.75
CA LEU A 160 -0.02 12.19 6.58
C LEU A 160 -0.18 10.96 5.68
N GLY A 161 -0.18 9.75 6.27
CA GLY A 161 -0.36 8.51 5.52
C GLY A 161 -1.69 8.44 4.77
N MET A 162 -2.79 8.90 5.39
CA MET A 162 -4.10 8.95 4.73
C MET A 162 -4.13 9.97 3.57
N LEU A 163 -3.48 11.12 3.75
CA LEU A 163 -3.34 12.15 2.69
C LEU A 163 -2.58 11.59 1.49
N GLN A 164 -1.42 10.98 1.76
CA GLN A 164 -0.59 10.35 0.74
C GLN A 164 -1.33 9.20 0.04
N TYR A 165 -2.04 8.38 0.81
CA TYR A 165 -2.85 7.29 0.28
C TYR A 165 -3.93 7.80 -0.65
N LEU A 166 -4.78 8.75 -0.21
CA LEU A 166 -5.83 9.33 -1.06
C LEU A 166 -5.26 9.86 -2.37
N LEU A 167 -4.16 10.61 -2.32
CA LEU A 167 -3.54 11.15 -3.53
C LEU A 167 -3.02 10.06 -4.45
N ARG A 168 -2.41 9.00 -3.91
CA ARG A 168 -2.00 7.84 -4.71
C ARG A 168 -3.20 7.18 -5.37
N GLN A 169 -4.33 7.06 -4.65
CA GLN A 169 -5.55 6.47 -5.17
C GLN A 169 -6.13 7.22 -6.39
N THR A 170 -5.93 8.54 -6.46
CA THR A 170 -6.37 9.33 -7.64
C THR A 170 -5.62 9.00 -8.93
N GLY A 171 -4.48 8.29 -8.85
CA GLY A 171 -3.66 7.91 -9.99
C GLY A 171 -4.05 6.58 -10.65
N TYR A 172 -4.86 5.75 -9.99
CA TYR A 172 -5.27 4.45 -10.52
C TYR A 172 -6.40 4.57 -11.55
N PRO A 173 -6.52 3.61 -12.48
CA PRO A 173 -7.61 3.60 -13.46
C PRO A 173 -8.95 3.17 -12.82
N TRP A 174 -10.05 3.44 -13.52
CA TRP A 174 -11.42 3.30 -12.99
C TRP A 174 -11.82 1.85 -12.70
N ASP A 175 -11.24 0.90 -13.43
CA ASP A 175 -11.51 -0.53 -13.36
C ASP A 175 -10.62 -1.26 -12.35
N ALA A 176 -9.56 -0.60 -11.85
CA ALA A 176 -8.65 -1.19 -10.87
C ALA A 176 -9.03 -0.84 -9.43
N ASP A 177 -9.30 0.43 -9.11
CA ASP A 177 -9.27 0.85 -7.70
C ASP A 177 -10.29 1.91 -7.25
N VAL A 178 -11.51 1.80 -7.77
CA VAL A 178 -12.63 2.65 -7.32
C VAL A 178 -12.95 2.47 -5.83
N ILE A 179 -12.76 1.26 -5.29
CA ILE A 179 -13.03 0.92 -3.89
C ILE A 179 -12.08 1.68 -2.97
N ASN A 180 -10.77 1.62 -3.20
CA ASN A 180 -9.82 2.30 -2.32
C ASN A 180 -9.92 3.82 -2.45
N LEU A 181 -10.20 4.36 -3.64
CA LEU A 181 -10.44 5.79 -3.79
C LEU A 181 -11.65 6.24 -2.96
N ARG A 182 -12.76 5.48 -3.02
CA ARG A 182 -13.97 5.75 -2.24
C ARG A 182 -13.69 5.67 -0.74
N ALA A 183 -13.05 4.59 -0.29
CA ALA A 183 -12.68 4.39 1.11
C ALA A 183 -11.75 5.52 1.63
N ALA A 184 -10.77 5.93 0.84
CA ALA A 184 -9.86 7.04 1.18
C ALA A 184 -10.61 8.37 1.33
N LEU A 185 -11.55 8.67 0.43
CA LEU A 185 -12.39 9.86 0.51
C LEU A 185 -13.30 9.85 1.73
N VAL A 186 -13.98 8.73 1.99
CA VAL A 186 -14.82 8.54 3.18
C VAL A 186 -13.99 8.71 4.46
N GLY A 187 -12.80 8.10 4.51
CA GLY A 187 -11.87 8.20 5.63
C GLY A 187 -11.45 9.65 5.91
N ILE A 188 -10.96 10.38 4.90
CA ILE A 188 -10.51 11.76 5.07
C ILE A 188 -11.64 12.73 5.42
N THR A 189 -12.84 12.51 4.88
CA THR A 189 -14.01 13.35 5.13
C THR A 189 -14.72 13.00 6.46
N THR A 190 -14.21 12.05 7.24
CA THR A 190 -14.75 11.75 8.57
C THR A 190 -14.51 12.95 9.49
N PRO A 191 -15.50 13.42 10.29
CA PRO A 191 -15.36 14.64 11.09
C PRO A 191 -14.13 14.66 12.04
N SER A 192 -13.79 13.52 12.63
CA SER A 192 -12.62 13.36 13.51
C SER A 192 -11.28 13.52 12.78
N VAL A 193 -11.22 13.15 11.50
CA VAL A 193 -10.03 13.27 10.64
C VAL A 193 -9.98 14.67 10.01
N TRP A 194 -11.07 15.10 9.39
CA TRP A 194 -11.15 16.38 8.69
C TRP A 194 -10.80 17.56 9.60
N SER A 195 -11.31 17.57 10.84
CA SER A 195 -11.03 18.62 11.83
C SER A 195 -9.55 18.74 12.22
N LYS A 196 -8.73 17.71 11.95
CA LYS A 196 -7.27 17.73 12.15
C LYS A 196 -6.52 18.21 10.91
N ILE A 197 -7.14 18.13 9.73
CA ILE A 197 -6.53 18.52 8.45
C ILE A 197 -6.85 19.97 8.13
N SER A 198 -8.11 20.39 8.31
CA SER A 198 -8.60 21.71 7.90
C SER A 198 -9.58 22.26 8.92
N SER A 199 -9.51 23.58 9.15
CA SER A 199 -10.50 24.31 9.96
C SER A 199 -11.76 24.69 9.16
N ALA A 200 -11.75 24.53 7.83
CA ALA A 200 -12.90 24.81 6.99
C ALA A 200 -13.97 23.72 7.12
N VAL A 201 -15.22 24.04 6.80
CA VAL A 201 -16.28 23.03 6.64
C VAL A 201 -15.89 22.09 5.50
N CYS A 202 -16.08 20.78 5.69
CA CYS A 202 -15.77 19.78 4.66
C CYS A 202 -16.70 19.97 3.46
N PRO A 203 -16.17 20.21 2.24
CA PRO A 203 -17.02 20.47 1.06
C PRO A 203 -17.68 19.21 0.51
N VAL A 204 -17.19 18.03 0.90
CA VAL A 204 -17.74 16.72 0.50
C VAL A 204 -18.27 16.02 1.74
N VAL A 205 -19.53 15.59 1.69
CA VAL A 205 -20.18 14.84 2.76
C VAL A 205 -20.80 13.60 2.14
N PHE A 206 -20.44 12.45 2.68
CA PHE A 206 -21.08 11.17 2.38
C PHE A 206 -22.17 10.90 3.41
N SER A 207 -23.29 10.32 2.97
CA SER A 207 -24.34 9.83 3.87
C SER A 207 -23.84 8.67 4.73
N ASP A 208 -24.56 8.35 5.80
CA ASP A 208 -24.19 7.23 6.66
C ASP A 208 -24.21 5.90 5.88
N GLU A 209 -25.19 5.73 4.98
CA GLU A 209 -25.28 4.56 4.11
C GLU A 209 -24.10 4.47 3.14
N GLU A 210 -23.68 5.58 2.52
CA GLU A 210 -22.51 5.62 1.64
C GLU A 210 -21.22 5.27 2.39
N ARG A 211 -21.10 5.71 3.65
CA ARG A 211 -19.96 5.41 4.51
C ARG A 211 -19.93 3.94 4.89
N GLU A 212 -21.05 3.38 5.33
CA GLU A 212 -21.17 1.97 5.68
C GLU A 212 -20.83 1.08 4.49
N ALA A 213 -21.37 1.40 3.31
CA ALA A 213 -21.07 0.67 2.07
C ALA A 213 -19.58 0.73 1.72
N ALA A 214 -18.96 1.91 1.74
CA ALA A 214 -17.54 2.06 1.44
C ALA A 214 -16.64 1.32 2.43
N ILE A 215 -17.03 1.26 3.71
CA ILE A 215 -16.30 0.51 4.74
C ILE A 215 -16.43 -1.00 4.49
N ALA A 216 -17.64 -1.49 4.18
CA ALA A 216 -17.86 -2.90 3.91
C ALA A 216 -17.08 -3.38 2.68
N GLU A 217 -17.15 -2.64 1.56
CA GLU A 217 -16.39 -2.96 0.35
C GLU A 217 -14.87 -2.93 0.59
N SER A 218 -14.38 -1.95 1.35
CA SER A 218 -12.96 -1.85 1.69
C SER A 218 -12.50 -3.00 2.59
N GLN A 219 -13.35 -3.46 3.52
CA GLN A 219 -13.05 -4.62 4.35
C GLN A 219 -12.92 -5.89 3.51
N GLU A 220 -13.88 -6.14 2.63
CA GLU A 220 -13.85 -7.30 1.71
C GLU A 220 -12.61 -7.28 0.80
N TRP A 221 -12.23 -6.09 0.33
CA TRP A 221 -11.03 -5.90 -0.48
C TRP A 221 -9.76 -6.22 0.34
N ASN A 222 -9.67 -5.71 1.57
CA ASN A 222 -8.54 -5.97 2.46
C ASN A 222 -8.41 -7.45 2.84
N GLU A 223 -9.53 -8.15 3.02
CA GLU A 223 -9.53 -9.60 3.27
C GLU A 223 -8.99 -10.38 2.07
N SER A 224 -9.39 -9.98 0.85
CA SER A 224 -8.90 -10.56 -0.41
C SER A 224 -7.39 -10.33 -0.59
N GLU A 225 -6.90 -9.13 -0.29
CA GLU A 225 -5.47 -8.81 -0.33
C GLU A 225 -4.66 -9.59 0.71
N GLN A 226 -5.21 -9.76 1.93
CA GLN A 226 -4.57 -10.56 2.96
C GLN A 226 -4.46 -12.03 2.54
N LEU A 227 -5.50 -12.57 1.90
CA LEU A 227 -5.45 -13.91 1.35
C LEU A 227 -4.34 -14.04 0.29
N LEU A 228 -4.26 -13.09 -0.66
CA LEU A 228 -3.17 -13.08 -1.64
C LEU A 228 -1.78 -12.95 -0.99
N SER A 229 -1.64 -12.12 0.06
CA SER A 229 -0.37 -12.00 0.78
C SER A 229 0.07 -13.34 1.35
N ARG A 230 -0.85 -14.07 1.99
CA ARG A 230 -0.56 -15.41 2.55
C ARG A 230 -0.20 -16.41 1.46
N VAL A 231 -0.86 -16.35 0.30
CA VAL A 231 -0.51 -17.18 -0.87
C VAL A 231 0.91 -16.85 -1.34
N ARG A 232 1.25 -15.57 -1.50
CA ARG A 232 2.60 -15.13 -1.90
C ARG A 232 3.67 -15.61 -0.93
N GLU A 233 3.45 -15.42 0.37
CA GLU A 233 4.35 -15.85 1.43
C GLU A 233 4.54 -17.37 1.43
N HIS A 234 3.45 -18.14 1.24
CA HIS A 234 3.51 -19.59 1.18
C HIS A 234 4.27 -20.11 -0.05
N LEU A 235 4.05 -19.48 -1.20
CA LEU A 235 4.71 -19.83 -2.45
C LEU A 235 6.14 -19.29 -2.55
N ASN A 236 6.53 -18.40 -1.64
CA ASN A 236 7.78 -17.65 -1.66
C ASN A 236 7.99 -16.93 -3.00
N ILE A 237 6.94 -16.21 -3.43
CA ILE A 237 6.93 -15.40 -4.66
C ILE A 237 6.81 -13.91 -4.33
N ASP A 238 7.31 -13.07 -5.22
CA ASP A 238 7.10 -11.63 -5.18
C ASP A 238 5.70 -11.21 -5.68
N LEU A 239 5.47 -9.89 -5.76
CA LEU A 239 4.20 -9.32 -6.23
C LEU A 239 3.86 -9.71 -7.68
N GLU A 240 4.86 -9.94 -8.52
CA GLU A 240 4.72 -10.29 -9.93
C GLU A 240 4.72 -11.81 -10.17
N GLY A 241 4.89 -12.62 -9.11
CA GLY A 241 4.98 -14.07 -9.20
C GLY A 241 6.40 -14.60 -9.45
N GLY A 242 7.42 -13.74 -9.34
CA GLY A 242 8.82 -14.11 -9.43
C GLY A 242 9.29 -14.90 -8.20
N THR A 243 10.18 -15.87 -8.40
CA THR A 243 10.78 -16.70 -7.35
C THR A 243 12.21 -17.06 -7.71
N GLU A 244 12.99 -17.47 -6.70
CA GLU A 244 14.30 -18.09 -6.90
C GLU A 244 14.22 -19.34 -7.78
N PRO A 245 15.25 -19.61 -8.63
CA PRO A 245 15.26 -20.74 -9.55
C PRO A 245 14.99 -22.09 -8.87
N ASP A 246 15.57 -22.31 -7.69
CA ASP A 246 15.46 -23.57 -6.96
C ASP A 246 14.05 -23.82 -6.38
N ASN A 247 13.20 -22.78 -6.30
CA ASN A 247 11.81 -22.86 -5.83
C ASN A 247 10.79 -22.88 -6.98
N PHE A 248 11.23 -22.78 -8.23
CA PHE A 248 10.33 -22.62 -9.38
C PHE A 248 9.28 -23.72 -9.48
N GLU A 249 9.69 -25.00 -9.46
CA GLU A 249 8.75 -26.12 -9.58
C GLU A 249 7.77 -26.19 -8.40
N THR A 250 8.24 -25.88 -7.18
CA THR A 250 7.39 -25.83 -5.98
C THR A 250 6.38 -24.70 -6.06
N ALA A 251 6.79 -23.51 -6.49
CA ALA A 251 5.90 -22.38 -6.68
C ALA A 251 4.84 -22.65 -7.76
N VAL A 252 5.22 -23.27 -8.89
CA VAL A 252 4.30 -23.62 -9.99
C VAL A 252 3.23 -24.62 -9.51
N GLU A 253 3.64 -25.68 -8.82
CA GLU A 253 2.71 -26.69 -8.32
C GLU A 253 1.81 -26.11 -7.23
N GLY A 254 2.36 -25.36 -6.28
CA GLY A 254 1.59 -24.68 -5.24
C GLY A 254 0.60 -23.67 -5.81
N ASN A 255 1.01 -22.89 -6.82
CA ASN A 255 0.15 -21.94 -7.53
C ASN A 255 -1.07 -22.64 -8.15
N ARG A 256 -0.85 -23.79 -8.81
CA ARG A 256 -1.92 -24.61 -9.37
C ARG A 256 -2.87 -25.12 -8.28
N GLN A 257 -2.33 -25.59 -7.16
CA GLN A 257 -3.12 -26.08 -6.03
C GLN A 257 -3.99 -24.97 -5.42
N PHE A 258 -3.43 -23.77 -5.18
CA PHE A 258 -4.22 -22.64 -4.68
C PHE A 258 -5.31 -22.23 -5.65
N ARG A 259 -5.01 -22.16 -6.95
CA ARG A 259 -6.02 -21.82 -7.96
C ARG A 259 -7.17 -22.84 -7.97
N MET A 260 -6.87 -24.13 -7.85
CA MET A 260 -7.89 -25.17 -7.74
C MET A 260 -8.68 -25.07 -6.45
N GLU A 261 -8.02 -24.82 -5.32
CA GLU A 261 -8.67 -24.70 -4.02
C GLU A 261 -9.61 -23.49 -3.97
N MET A 262 -9.23 -22.38 -4.60
CA MET A 262 -10.10 -21.21 -4.75
C MET A 262 -11.40 -21.54 -5.50
N VAL A 263 -11.31 -22.33 -6.58
CA VAL A 263 -12.53 -22.77 -7.31
C VAL A 263 -13.36 -23.73 -6.47
N ARG A 264 -12.71 -24.63 -5.70
CA ARG A 264 -13.40 -25.58 -4.82
C ARG A 264 -14.20 -24.88 -3.71
N GLN A 265 -13.69 -23.75 -3.21
CA GLN A 265 -14.33 -22.97 -2.15
C GLN A 265 -15.34 -21.93 -2.68
N ALA A 266 -15.27 -21.59 -3.97
CA ALA A 266 -16.18 -20.62 -4.58
C ALA A 266 -17.60 -21.18 -4.74
N GLU A 267 -18.60 -20.29 -4.68
CA GLU A 267 -19.98 -20.61 -5.05
C GLU A 267 -20.05 -21.00 -6.54
N GLU A 268 -21.05 -21.79 -6.92
CA GLU A 268 -21.16 -22.37 -8.27
C GLU A 268 -21.16 -21.31 -9.38
N ASP A 269 -21.79 -20.16 -9.14
CA ASP A 269 -21.83 -19.01 -10.06
C ASP A 269 -20.55 -18.14 -10.01
N GLN A 270 -19.66 -18.39 -9.06
CA GLN A 270 -18.38 -17.69 -8.87
C GLN A 270 -17.16 -18.50 -9.32
N GLN A 271 -17.32 -19.79 -9.63
CA GLN A 271 -16.19 -20.65 -10.01
C GLN A 271 -15.45 -20.16 -11.26
N GLU A 272 -16.18 -19.76 -12.30
CA GLU A 272 -15.58 -19.27 -13.54
C GLU A 272 -14.81 -17.96 -13.30
N ILE A 273 -15.41 -17.02 -12.58
CA ILE A 273 -14.82 -15.70 -12.36
C ILE A 273 -13.55 -15.82 -11.49
N CYS A 274 -13.55 -16.66 -10.45
CA CYS A 274 -12.38 -16.95 -9.63
C CYS A 274 -11.25 -17.59 -10.46
N TRP A 275 -11.59 -18.58 -11.31
CA TRP A 275 -10.61 -19.27 -12.15
C TRP A 275 -9.96 -18.35 -13.17
N ARG A 276 -10.75 -17.49 -13.81
CA ARG A 276 -10.29 -16.58 -14.87
C ARG A 276 -9.53 -15.38 -14.35
N ASN A 277 -9.79 -14.93 -13.12
CA ASN A 277 -9.14 -13.77 -12.54
C ASN A 277 -7.98 -14.11 -11.59
N TRP A 278 -7.56 -15.38 -11.51
CA TRP A 278 -6.39 -15.79 -10.74
C TRP A 278 -5.14 -15.00 -11.16
N PRO A 279 -4.41 -14.35 -10.23
CA PRO A 279 -3.41 -13.34 -10.58
C PRO A 279 -2.13 -13.94 -11.13
N TYR A 280 -1.84 -15.20 -10.79
CA TYR A 280 -0.64 -15.93 -11.21
C TYR A 280 -0.94 -16.99 -12.28
N LYS A 281 -1.98 -16.77 -13.09
CA LYS A 281 -2.27 -17.61 -14.26
C LYS A 281 -1.44 -17.14 -15.47
N ASP A 282 -1.21 -18.04 -16.41
CA ASP A 282 -0.61 -17.64 -17.69
C ASP A 282 -1.52 -16.65 -18.43
N LYS A 283 -0.91 -15.65 -19.08
CA LYS A 283 -1.66 -14.61 -19.81
C LYS A 283 -2.55 -15.21 -20.90
N ASP A 284 -2.08 -16.28 -21.54
CA ASP A 284 -2.78 -16.96 -22.64
C ASP A 284 -3.75 -18.05 -22.15
N ASP A 285 -3.80 -18.33 -20.83
CA ASP A 285 -4.71 -19.31 -20.28
C ASP A 285 -6.14 -18.77 -20.21
N ASN A 286 -6.95 -19.28 -21.14
CA ASN A 286 -8.39 -19.04 -21.26
C ASN A 286 -9.21 -20.32 -21.00
N SER A 287 -8.64 -21.28 -20.27
CA SER A 287 -9.34 -22.52 -19.91
C SER A 287 -10.54 -22.24 -18.99
N MET A 288 -11.53 -23.12 -19.06
CA MET A 288 -12.61 -23.16 -18.07
C MET A 288 -12.13 -23.85 -16.79
N PRO A 289 -12.73 -23.54 -15.63
CA PRO A 289 -12.44 -24.27 -14.41
C PRO A 289 -12.64 -25.78 -14.62
N PRO A 290 -11.77 -26.63 -14.06
CA PRO A 290 -11.99 -28.08 -14.07
C PRO A 290 -13.31 -28.42 -13.36
N GLN A 291 -14.01 -29.46 -13.82
CA GLN A 291 -15.14 -30.01 -13.07
C GLN A 291 -14.61 -30.62 -11.77
N ILE A 292 -15.00 -30.04 -10.63
CA ILE A 292 -14.62 -30.46 -9.27
C ILE A 292 -15.69 -31.41 -8.72
#